data_AF-A0A151K1Y8-F1
#
_entry.id   AF-A0A151K1Y8-F1
#
_cell.length_a   1.000
_cell.length_b   1.000
_cell.length_c   1.000
_cell.angle_alpha   90.00
_cell.angle_beta   90.00
_cell.angle_gamma   90.00
#
_symmetry.space_group_name_H-M   'P 1'
#
loop_
_entity.id
_entity.type
_entity.pdbx_description
1 polymer ?
#
loop_
_entity_poly.entity_id
_entity_poly.type
_entity_poly.pdbx_seq_one_letter_code
_entity_poly.pdbx_strand_id
1 'polypeptide(L)'
;IYLSGGFGIDFSCNIDNVEEGIAKVAKGLLEHGVTSFCPTLVTSPTEIYHKILPRIKKQNGGSHGAGVLGVHIEGPFISPNKKGAHPEHYIRKFEQVIV
;
A
#
# COMPACT_ATOMS: atom_id res chain seq x y z
N ILE A 1 -2.65 -10.90 -3.87
CA ILE A 1 -2.92 -10.42 -2.48
C ILE A 1 -2.33 -9.03 -2.30
N TYR A 2 -1.05 -8.81 -2.63
CA TYR A 2 -0.42 -7.49 -2.60
C TYR A 2 -0.62 -6.74 -3.93
N LEU A 3 -0.77 -5.41 -3.85
CA LEU A 3 -0.87 -4.50 -4.99
C LEU A 3 -0.40 -3.12 -4.53
N SER A 4 0.60 -2.55 -5.22
CA SER A 4 1.18 -1.23 -4.87
C SER A 4 0.40 -0.05 -5.47
N GLY A 5 -0.44 -0.32 -6.47
CA GLY A 5 -1.27 0.68 -7.14
C GLY A 5 -2.06 0.09 -8.31
N GLY A 6 -2.94 0.89 -8.89
CA GLY A 6 -3.78 0.52 -10.03
C GLY A 6 -4.67 1.66 -10.47
N PHE A 7 -5.17 1.64 -11.72
CA PHE A 7 -6.14 2.63 -12.23
C PHE A 7 -5.68 4.10 -12.06
N GLY A 8 -4.37 4.34 -12.20
CA GLY A 8 -3.73 5.65 -12.03
C GLY A 8 -3.54 6.10 -10.57
N ILE A 9 -3.67 5.19 -9.60
CA ILE A 9 -3.40 5.42 -8.17
C ILE A 9 -2.16 4.64 -7.75
N ASP A 10 -1.27 5.29 -7.01
CA ASP A 10 -0.14 4.69 -6.32
C ASP A 10 -0.34 4.87 -4.81
N PHE A 11 -0.37 3.77 -4.04
CA PHE A 11 -0.65 3.83 -2.61
C PHE A 11 0.45 4.48 -1.78
N SER A 12 1.68 4.58 -2.29
CA SER A 12 2.80 5.28 -1.65
C SER A 12 2.87 6.77 -2.01
N CYS A 13 2.22 7.22 -3.09
CA CYS A 13 2.26 8.63 -3.53
C CYS A 13 0.96 9.41 -3.30
N ASN A 14 -0.20 8.76 -3.32
CA ASN A 14 -1.51 9.43 -3.17
C ASN A 14 -1.86 9.70 -1.69
N ILE A 15 -1.05 10.52 -1.02
CA ILE A 15 -1.09 10.74 0.44
C ILE A 15 -2.32 11.53 0.90
N ASP A 16 -2.81 12.48 0.10
CA ASP A 16 -3.92 13.35 0.50
C ASP A 16 -5.29 12.67 0.30
N ASN A 17 -5.38 11.74 -0.65
CA ASN A 17 -6.62 11.11 -1.10
C ASN A 17 -6.57 9.57 -0.95
N VAL A 18 -6.03 9.08 0.17
CA VAL A 18 -5.78 7.64 0.41
C VAL A 18 -7.06 6.81 0.28
N GLU A 19 -8.13 7.21 0.96
CA GLU A 19 -9.40 6.48 1.01
C GLU A 19 -10.07 6.43 -0.38
N GLU A 20 -10.06 7.56 -1.09
CA GLU A 20 -10.61 7.68 -2.44
C GLU A 20 -9.81 6.85 -3.45
N GLY A 21 -8.48 6.88 -3.34
CA GLY A 21 -7.58 6.08 -4.15
C GLY A 21 -7.81 4.58 -3.94
N ILE A 22 -7.91 4.14 -2.69
CA ILE A 22 -8.22 2.75 -2.34
C ILE A 22 -9.59 2.35 -2.85
N ALA A 23 -10.62 3.19 -2.69
CA ALA A 23 -11.96 2.92 -3.19
C ALA A 23 -11.99 2.79 -4.72
N LYS A 24 -11.26 3.66 -5.44
CA LYS A 24 -11.13 3.60 -6.90
C LYS A 24 -10.47 2.30 -7.34
N VAL A 25 -9.37 1.90 -6.70
CA VAL A 25 -8.69 0.64 -7.00
C VAL A 25 -9.56 -0.56 -6.65
N ALA A 26 -10.20 -0.56 -5.48
CA ALA A 26 -11.10 -1.62 -5.05
C ALA A 26 -12.25 -1.85 -6.04
N LYS A 27 -12.84 -0.78 -6.57
CA LYS A 27 -13.90 -0.87 -7.59
C LYS A 27 -13.37 -1.48 -8.89
N GLY A 28 -12.25 -0.96 -9.41
CA GLY A 28 -11.67 -1.46 -10.66
C GLY A 28 -11.22 -2.93 -10.56
N LEU A 29 -10.71 -3.35 -9.40
CA LEU A 29 -10.30 -4.73 -9.17
C LEU A 29 -11.42 -5.77 -9.35
N LEU A 30 -12.67 -5.42 -9.02
CA LEU A 30 -13.81 -6.30 -9.21
C LEU A 30 -14.07 -6.62 -10.69
N GLU A 31 -13.83 -5.65 -11.58
CA GLU A 31 -13.96 -5.83 -13.03
C GLU A 31 -12.98 -6.90 -13.57
N HIS A 32 -11.93 -7.21 -12.80
CA HIS A 32 -10.94 -8.24 -13.09
C HIS A 32 -11.05 -9.48 -12.19
N GLY A 33 -12.16 -9.63 -11.45
CA GLY A 33 -12.42 -10.80 -10.59
C GLY A 33 -11.63 -10.82 -9.27
N VAL A 34 -10.92 -9.76 -8.92
CA VAL A 34 -10.20 -9.65 -7.64
C VAL A 34 -11.18 -9.17 -6.59
N THR A 35 -11.55 -10.05 -5.66
CA THR A 35 -12.55 -9.79 -4.62
C THR A 35 -11.97 -9.25 -3.32
N SER A 36 -10.65 -9.35 -3.12
CA SER A 36 -9.95 -8.84 -1.94
C SER A 36 -8.47 -8.58 -2.23
N PHE A 37 -7.90 -7.57 -1.57
CA PHE A 37 -6.49 -7.21 -1.69
C PHE A 37 -5.95 -6.52 -0.42
N CYS A 38 -4.63 -6.36 -0.38
CA CYS A 38 -3.91 -5.54 0.59
C CYS A 38 -3.20 -4.41 -0.16
N PRO A 39 -3.64 -3.14 0.00
CA PRO A 39 -2.86 -1.99 -0.42
C PRO A 39 -1.42 -2.14 0.09
N THR A 40 -0.45 -2.01 -0.80
CA THR A 40 0.95 -2.25 -0.51
C THR A 40 1.73 -0.96 -0.51
N LEU A 41 2.39 -0.64 0.61
CA LEU A 41 3.32 0.46 0.71
C LEU A 41 4.74 -0.07 0.51
N VAL A 42 5.43 0.44 -0.51
CA VAL A 42 6.84 0.10 -0.77
C VAL A 42 7.76 0.96 0.11
N THR A 43 9.06 0.67 0.11
CA THR A 43 10.09 1.46 0.82
C THR A 43 9.91 2.96 0.51
N SER A 44 9.55 3.73 1.54
CA SER A 44 9.17 5.14 1.47
C SER A 44 9.79 5.91 2.66
N PRO A 45 9.79 7.26 2.65
CA PRO A 45 10.09 8.04 3.85
C PRO A 45 9.21 7.65 5.05
N THR A 46 9.73 7.76 6.27
CA THR A 46 9.02 7.45 7.52
C THR A 46 7.68 8.20 7.62
N GLU A 47 7.65 9.45 7.16
CA GLU A 47 6.50 10.33 7.23
C GLU A 47 5.35 9.84 6.35
N ILE A 48 5.65 9.11 5.27
CA ILE A 48 4.63 8.52 4.39
C ILE A 48 3.86 7.43 5.12
N TYR A 49 4.55 6.54 5.84
CA TYR A 49 3.90 5.49 6.61
C TYR A 49 2.96 6.08 7.68
N HIS A 50 3.43 7.08 8.45
CA HIS A 50 2.61 7.71 9.48
C HIS A 50 1.38 8.46 8.92
N LYS A 51 1.46 9.00 7.71
CA LYS A 51 0.32 9.67 7.06
C LYS A 51 -0.68 8.69 6.47
N ILE A 52 -0.22 7.58 5.90
CA ILE A 52 -1.06 6.68 5.11
C ILE A 52 -1.65 5.56 5.98
N LEU A 53 -0.86 4.91 6.83
CA LEU A 53 -1.29 3.72 7.57
C LEU A 53 -2.56 3.94 8.41
N PRO A 54 -2.73 5.06 9.15
CA PRO A 54 -3.96 5.29 9.94
C PRO A 54 -5.23 5.46 9.08
N ARG A 55 -5.07 5.80 7.79
CA ARG A 55 -6.17 6.05 6.86
C ARG A 55 -6.65 4.77 6.17
N ILE A 56 -5.82 3.71 6.14
CA ILE A 56 -6.20 2.43 5.54
C ILE A 56 -6.97 1.59 6.56
N LYS A 57 -8.26 1.39 6.30
CA LYS A 57 -9.13 0.55 7.12
C LYS A 57 -9.41 -0.77 6.43
N LYS A 58 -9.49 -1.85 7.23
CA LYS A 58 -10.04 -3.11 6.73
C LYS A 58 -11.49 -2.90 6.35
N GLN A 59 -11.89 -3.45 5.21
CA GLN A 59 -13.26 -3.37 4.73
C GLN A 59 -13.62 -4.69 4.04
N ASN A 60 -14.83 -5.17 4.27
CA ASN A 60 -15.34 -6.32 3.53
C ASN A 60 -15.57 -5.93 2.07
N GLY A 61 -15.36 -6.88 1.17
CA GLY A 61 -15.75 -6.72 -0.23
C GLY A 61 -17.27 -6.74 -0.40
N GLY A 62 -17.73 -6.30 -1.57
CA GLY A 62 -19.14 -6.34 -1.92
C GLY A 62 -19.40 -5.76 -3.30
N SER A 63 -20.64 -5.36 -3.58
CA SER A 63 -21.04 -4.78 -4.87
C SER A 63 -20.31 -3.47 -5.23
N HIS A 64 -19.70 -2.81 -4.25
CA HIS A 64 -19.07 -1.49 -4.43
C HIS A 64 -17.54 -1.55 -4.59
N GLY A 65 -16.91 -2.70 -4.33
CA GLY A 65 -15.47 -2.85 -4.44
C GLY A 65 -14.92 -4.12 -3.79
N ALA A 66 -13.69 -4.47 -4.15
CA ALA A 66 -12.91 -5.51 -3.51
C ALA A 66 -12.66 -5.19 -2.02
N GLY A 67 -12.61 -6.23 -1.19
CA GLY A 67 -12.29 -6.09 0.22
C GLY A 67 -10.85 -5.64 0.46
N VAL A 68 -10.63 -4.86 1.52
CA VAL A 68 -9.30 -4.50 2.02
C VAL A 68 -9.03 -5.35 3.25
N LEU A 69 -8.08 -6.27 3.16
CA LEU A 69 -7.79 -7.24 4.23
C LEU A 69 -6.86 -6.67 5.31
N GLY A 70 -6.22 -5.54 5.03
CA GLY A 70 -5.19 -4.90 5.84
C GLY A 70 -4.19 -4.19 4.92
N VAL A 71 -3.06 -3.79 5.48
CA VAL A 71 -1.95 -3.20 4.73
C VAL A 71 -0.82 -4.20 4.60
N HIS A 72 -0.20 -4.27 3.43
CA HIS A 72 1.07 -4.95 3.24
C HIS A 72 2.19 -3.89 3.20
N ILE A 73 3.22 -4.04 4.02
CA ILE A 73 4.37 -3.14 4.01
C ILE A 73 5.55 -3.90 3.38
N GLU A 74 5.92 -3.52 2.17
CA GLU A 74 7.02 -4.12 1.42
C GLU A 74 8.27 -3.26 1.61
N GLY A 75 9.04 -3.56 2.66
CA GLY A 75 10.11 -2.71 3.16
C GLY A 75 9.68 -1.89 4.39
N PRO A 76 10.47 -0.90 4.81
CA PRO A 76 11.81 -0.56 4.32
C PRO A 76 12.91 -1.51 4.82
N PHE A 77 12.55 -2.54 5.59
CA PHE A 77 13.47 -3.49 6.22
C PHE A 77 13.90 -4.64 5.32
N ILE A 78 14.44 -4.32 4.15
CA ILE A 78 14.87 -5.29 3.14
C ILE A 78 16.38 -5.29 2.94
N SER A 79 16.90 -6.30 2.24
CA SER A 79 18.32 -6.35 1.88
C SER A 79 18.65 -5.30 0.80
N PRO A 80 19.63 -4.40 1.03
CA PRO A 80 20.07 -3.44 0.01
C PRO A 80 20.55 -4.12 -1.28
N ASN A 81 21.21 -5.28 -1.15
CA ASN A 81 21.70 -6.08 -2.28
C ASN A 81 20.59 -6.70 -3.14
N LYS A 82 19.34 -6.70 -2.63
CA LYS A 82 18.15 -7.19 -3.33
C LYS A 82 17.08 -6.11 -3.42
N LYS A 83 17.47 -4.83 -3.43
CA LYS A 83 16.54 -3.69 -3.38
C LYS A 83 15.55 -3.63 -4.53
N GLY A 84 15.85 -4.16 -5.71
CA GLY A 84 14.98 -4.03 -6.88
C GLY A 84 14.58 -2.56 -7.14
N ALA A 85 13.28 -2.30 -7.22
CA ALA A 85 12.70 -0.97 -7.44
C ALA A 85 12.68 -0.07 -6.19
N HIS A 86 13.10 -0.56 -5.03
CA HIS A 86 13.05 0.20 -3.79
C HIS A 86 14.15 1.28 -3.74
N PRO A 87 13.81 2.52 -3.32
CA PRO A 87 14.79 3.58 -3.15
C PRO A 87 15.78 3.23 -2.04
N GLU A 88 17.05 3.08 -2.41
CA GLU A 88 18.10 2.57 -1.52
C GLU A 88 18.28 3.43 -0.27
N HIS A 89 18.16 4.75 -0.42
CA HIS A 89 18.32 5.72 0.67
C HIS A 89 17.22 5.65 1.74
N TYR A 90 16.12 4.94 1.48
CA TYR A 90 15.07 4.68 2.47
C TYR A 90 15.11 3.27 3.03
N ILE A 91 16.00 2.38 2.56
CA ILE A 91 16.18 1.04 3.14
C ILE A 91 16.86 1.15 4.51
N ARG A 92 16.33 0.44 5.50
CA ARG A 92 16.74 0.55 6.91
C ARG A 92 16.84 -0.80 7.60
N LYS A 93 17.53 -0.85 8.73
CA LYS A 93 17.50 -1.99 9.65
C LYS A 93 16.28 -1.91 10.55
N PHE A 94 15.75 -3.06 10.97
CA PHE A 94 14.55 -3.17 11.81
C PHE A 94 14.66 -2.46 13.17
N GLU A 95 15.87 -2.26 13.68
CA GLU A 95 16.14 -1.59 14.97
C GLU A 95 15.75 -0.10 14.99
N GLN A 96 15.39 0.48 13.84
CA GLN A 96 14.93 1.86 13.72
C GLN A 96 13.40 1.90 13.74
N VAL A 97 12.79 2.67 14.66
CA VAL A 97 11.33 2.81 14.79
C VAL A 97 10.76 3.62 13.63
N ILE A 98 9.73 3.10 12.95
CA ILE A 98 9.11 3.71 11.75
C ILE A 98 7.57 3.59 11.72
N VAL A 99 7.00 2.71 12.56
CA VAL A 99 5.56 2.38 12.56
C VAL A 99 5.06 2.35 13.99
#